data_AF-A0A452ZH29-F1
#
_entry.id   AF-A0A452ZH29-F1
#
_cell.length_a   1.000
_cell.length_b   1.000
_cell.length_c   1.000
_cell.angle_alpha   90.00
_cell.angle_beta   90.00
_cell.angle_gamma   90.00
#
_symmetry.space_group_name_H-M   'P 1'
#
loop_
_entity.id
_entity.type
_entity.pdbx_description
1 polymer ?
#
loop_
_entity_poly.entity_id
_entity_poly.type
_entity_poly.pdbx_seq_one_letter_code
_entity_poly.pdbx_strand_id
1 'polypeptide(L)' 'QYGPVPLTRCPSCPRPEPLKRWVSRTNENGNLRREFVKCLSKSIRRESVLSPS' A
#
# COMPACT_ATOMS: atom_id res chain seq x y z
N GLN A 1 -6.17 -23.07 16.39
CA GLN A 1 -6.92 -22.05 15.63
C GLN A 1 -5.95 -20.91 15.34
N TYR A 2 -5.59 -20.68 14.08
CA TYR A 2 -4.70 -19.57 13.73
C TYR A 2 -5.56 -18.30 13.57
N GLY A 3 -5.23 -17.27 14.36
CA GLY A 3 -5.85 -15.95 14.23
C GLY A 3 -5.24 -15.14 13.07
N PRO A 4 -5.79 -13.97 12.76
CA PRO A 4 -5.18 -13.05 11.80
C PRO A 4 -3.80 -12.62 12.33
N VAL A 5 -2.73 -13.09 11.68
CA VAL A 5 -1.37 -12.60 11.96
C VAL A 5 -1.22 -11.25 11.24
N PRO A 6 -1.02 -10.14 11.96
CA PRO A 6 -0.83 -8.85 11.33
C PRO A 6 0.44 -8.89 10.46
N LEU A 7 0.27 -8.66 9.16
CA LEU A 7 1.39 -8.45 8.24
C LEU A 7 2.08 -7.14 8.60
N THR A 8 3.13 -7.23 9.41
CA THR A 8 3.93 -6.08 9.84
C THR A 8 5.03 -5.73 8.84
N ARG A 9 5.52 -6.73 8.09
CA ARG A 9 6.62 -6.59 7.12
C ARG A 9 6.24 -7.20 5.76
N CYS A 10 6.89 -6.72 4.71
CA CYS A 10 6.71 -7.29 3.37
C CYS A 10 7.60 -8.53 3.20
N PRO A 11 7.06 -9.73 2.95
CA PRO A 11 7.87 -10.95 2.80
C PRO A 11 8.74 -10.91 1.54
N SER A 12 8.39 -10.08 0.56
CA SER A 12 9.09 -9.98 -0.73
C SER A 12 10.07 -8.81 -0.79
N CYS A 13 10.36 -8.12 0.32
CA CYS A 13 11.27 -6.96 0.32
C CYS A 13 12.34 -7.12 1.41
N PRO A 14 13.61 -6.81 1.11
CA PRO A 14 14.70 -6.90 2.09
C PRO A 14 14.63 -5.78 3.14
N ARG A 15 13.79 -4.76 2.89
CA ARG A 15 13.62 -3.59 3.75
C ARG A 15 12.87 -3.96 5.04
N PRO A 16 13.44 -3.67 6.23
CA PRO A 16 12.78 -3.95 7.49
C PRO A 16 11.61 -3.00 7.79
N GLU A 17 11.44 -1.92 6.99
CA GLU A 17 10.38 -0.94 7.19
C GLU A 17 9.00 -1.57 7.22
N PRO A 18 8.14 -1.13 8.16
CA PRO A 18 6.81 -1.68 8.30
C PRO A 18 5.91 -1.31 7.11
N LEU A 19 4.89 -2.14 6.87
CA LEU A 19 3.85 -1.82 5.89
C LEU A 19 3.05 -0.58 6.33
N LYS A 20 2.76 0.34 5.39
CA LYS A 20 1.94 1.51 5.69
C LYS A 20 0.47 1.16 5.50
N ARG A 21 -0.36 1.52 6.49
CA ARG A 21 -1.81 1.46 6.37
C ARG A 21 -2.31 2.53 5.41
N TRP A 22 -3.22 2.14 4.53
CA TRP A 22 -3.84 2.99 3.53
C TRP A 22 -5.34 2.76 3.52
N VAL A 23 -6.10 3.84 3.40
CA VAL A 23 -7.55 3.80 3.19
C VAL A 23 -7.81 4.23 1.76
N SER A 24 -8.50 3.40 0.99
CA SER A 24 -8.90 3.80 -0.35
C SER A 24 -9.91 4.94 -0.27
N ARG A 25 -9.60 6.06 -0.93
CA ARG A 25 -10.50 7.22 -1.02
C ARG A 25 -11.34 7.21 -2.30
N THR A 26 -11.01 6.35 -3.27
CA THR A 26 -11.70 6.26 -4.55
C THR A 26 -12.50 4.97 -4.65
N ASN A 27 -13.54 4.99 -5.49
CA ASN A 27 -14.41 3.85 -5.75
C ASN A 27 -14.19 3.21 -7.12
N GLU A 28 -13.07 3.52 -7.80
CA GLU A 28 -12.79 3.06 -9.17
C GLU A 28 -12.91 1.53 -9.33
N ASN A 29 -12.65 0.78 -8.27
CA ASN A 29 -12.72 -0.68 -8.26
C ASN A 29 -13.71 -1.23 -7.22
N GLY A 30 -14.69 -0.43 -6.77
CA GLY A 30 -15.60 -0.85 -5.69
C GLY A 30 -14.95 -0.91 -4.29
N ASN A 31 -13.78 -0.29 -4.14
CA ASN A 31 -12.95 -0.39 -2.93
C ASN A 31 -13.04 0.86 -2.03
N LEU A 32 -14.05 1.71 -2.20
CA LEU A 32 -14.20 2.93 -1.39
C LEU A 32 -14.15 2.63 0.11
N ARG A 33 -13.33 3.40 0.84
CA ARG A 33 -13.11 3.32 2.29
C ARG A 33 -12.56 2.01 2.83
N ARG A 34 -12.10 1.09 1.97
CA ARG A 34 -11.45 -0.14 2.42
C ARG A 34 -10.03 0.12 2.90
N GLU A 35 -9.65 -0.60 3.96
CA GLU A 35 -8.31 -0.57 4.55
C GLU A 35 -7.40 -1.62 3.92
N PHE A 36 -6.18 -1.21 3.60
CA PHE A 36 -5.13 -2.08 3.05
C PHE A 36 -3.78 -1.75 3.69
N VAL A 37 -2.88 -2.73 3.67
CA VAL A 37 -1.47 -2.52 4.01
C VAL A 37 -0.64 -2.55 2.72
N LYS A 38 0.19 -1.54 2.50
CA LYS A 38 1.03 -1.43 1.30
C LYS A 38 2.50 -1.36 1.66
N CYS A 39 3.31 -2.13 0.92
CA CYS A 39 4.75 -1.96 0.96
C CYS A 39 5.15 -0.80 0.04
N LEU A 40 5.88 0.17 0.58
CA LEU A 40 6.35 1.34 -0.19
C LEU A 40 7.75 1.12 -0.81
N SER A 41 8.34 -0.07 -0.64
CA SER A 41 9.68 -0.38 -1.14
C SER A 41 9.77 -0.31 -2.67
N LYS A 42 8.67 -0.68 -3.35
CA LYS A 42 8.45 -0.47 -4.78
C LYS A 42 7.56 0.76 -4.93
N SER A 43 8.16 1.94 -4.88
CA SER A 43 7.51 3.13 -5.42
C SER A 43 7.21 2.82 -6.89
N ILE A 44 5.92 2.72 -7.22
CA ILE A 44 5.51 2.82 -8.62
C ILE A 44 5.93 4.24 -9.01
N ARG A 45 6.82 4.36 -10.01
CA ARG A 45 6.90 5.54 -10.85
C ARG A 45 5.50 5.84 -11.38
N ARG A 46 4.77 6.68 -10.67
CA ARG A 46 3.62 7.46 -11.13
C ARG A 46 3.72 8.83 -10.50
N GLU A 47 4.85 9.48 -10.77
CA GLU A 47 4.87 10.92 -10.98
C GLU A 47 5.08 11.09 -12.49
N SER A 48 3.99 10.94 -13.23
CA SER A 48 3.90 11.28 -14.64
C SER A 48 2.55 11.91 -14.91
N VAL A 49 2.05 12.73 -13.98
CA VAL A 49 1.07 13.80 -14.26
C VAL A 49 1.21 14.84 -13.13
N LEU A 50 2.19 15.74 -13.26
CA LEU A 50 2.14 17.18 -12.96
C LEU A 50 3.58 17.71 -12.98
N SER A 51 4.14 17.83 -14.19
CA SER A 51 5.09 18.90 -14.47
C SER A 51 4.25 20.04 -15.04
N PRO A 52 4.12 21.20 -14.37
CA PRO A 52 3.75 22.40 -15.09
C PRO A 52 4.99 22.84 -15.89
N SER A 53 4.82 22.97 -17.20
CA SER A 53 5.70 23.75 -18.06
C SER A 53 5.77 25.20 -17.62
#